data_AF-A0A3M1EWQ6-F1
#
_entry.id   AF-A0A3M1EWQ6-F1
#
_cell.length_a   1.000
_cell.length_b   1.000
_cell.length_c   1.000
_cell.angle_alpha   90.00
_cell.angle_beta   90.00
_cell.angle_gamma   90.00
#
_symmetry.space_group_name_H-M   'P 1'
#
loop_
_entity.id
_entity.type
_entity.pdbx_description
1 polymer ?
#
loop_
_entity_poly.entity_id
_entity_poly.type
_entity_poly.pdbx_seq_one_letter_code
_entity_poly.pdbx_strand_id
1 'polypeptide(L)' 'LPACVCDHKATLEILTRKPVTPSAEEIARNPRSRSAKLRVAARLEANQAENEEPID' A
#
# COMPACT_ATOMS: atom_id res chain seq x y z
N LEU A 1 15.94 -15.71 8.81
CA LEU A 1 15.18 -15.09 7.70
C LEU A 1 15.88 -13.79 7.31
N PRO A 2 15.93 -13.41 6.02
CA PRO A 2 16.47 -12.11 5.62
C PRO A 2 15.61 -10.99 6.22
N ALA A 3 16.26 -10.01 6.86
CA ALA A 3 15.64 -8.82 7.43
C ALA A 3 16.29 -7.57 6.81
N CYS A 4 15.54 -6.47 6.65
CA CYS A 4 16.18 -5.22 6.19
C CYS A 4 17.14 -4.71 7.27
N VAL A 5 18.34 -4.33 6.86
CA VAL A 5 19.37 -3.68 7.70
C VAL A 5 19.53 -2.19 7.35
N CYS A 6 18.52 -1.66 6.67
CA CYS A 6 18.54 -0.37 6.01
C CYS A 6 17.94 0.78 6.83
N ASP A 7 17.39 0.49 8.01
CA ASP A 7 16.67 1.41 8.91
C ASP A 7 15.60 2.30 8.25
N HIS A 8 15.09 1.88 7.08
CA HIS A 8 14.09 2.64 6.36
C HIS A 8 12.76 2.64 7.11
N LYS A 9 12.31 3.82 7.53
CA LYS A 9 10.98 4.03 8.10
C LYS A 9 9.94 4.11 6.98
N ALA A 10 8.79 3.48 7.18
CA ALA A 10 7.70 3.51 6.20
C ALA A 10 7.22 4.96 6.00
N THR A 11 7.15 5.38 4.73
CA THR A 11 6.69 6.73 4.32
C THR A 11 5.32 6.70 3.66
N LEU A 12 4.72 5.52 3.54
CA LEU A 12 3.45 5.29 2.85
C LEU A 12 2.49 4.49 3.73
N GLU A 13 1.23 4.88 3.75
CA GLU A 13 0.13 4.11 4.31
C GLU A 13 -0.50 3.22 3.22
N ILE A 14 -0.55 1.91 3.44
CA ILE A 14 -1.14 0.98 2.49
C ILE A 14 -2.67 0.99 2.63
N LEU A 15 -3.35 1.57 1.63
CA LEU A 15 -4.82 1.61 1.59
C LEU A 15 -5.43 0.27 1.13
N THR A 16 -4.77 -0.42 0.19
CA THR A 16 -5.23 -1.71 -0.35
C THR A 16 -4.28 -2.84 0.03
N ARG A 17 -4.55 -3.53 1.15
CA ARG A 17 -3.73 -4.67 1.60
C ARG A 17 -3.72 -5.84 0.60
N LYS A 18 -4.86 -6.12 -0.01
CA LYS A 18 -4.99 -7.03 -1.17
C LYS A 18 -5.18 -6.19 -2.43
N PRO A 19 -4.63 -6.61 -3.58
CA PRO A 19 -4.84 -5.88 -4.82
C PRO A 19 -6.32 -5.88 -5.20
N VAL A 20 -6.81 -4.76 -5.72
CA VAL A 20 -8.14 -4.67 -6.32
C VAL A 20 -8.06 -5.23 -7.73
N THR A 21 -8.97 -6.16 -8.05
CA THR A 21 -9.04 -6.85 -9.34
C THR A 21 -10.22 -6.33 -10.16
N PRO A 22 -10.16 -6.38 -11.50
CA PRO A 22 -11.28 -6.01 -12.36
C PRO A 22 -12.50 -6.89 -12.09
N SER A 23 -13.69 -6.36 -12.37
CA SER A 23 -14.94 -7.12 -12.30
C SER A 23 -15.10 -8.04 -13.51
N ALA A 24 -16.01 -9.02 -13.42
CA ALA A 24 -16.31 -9.90 -14.55
C ALA A 24 -16.86 -9.14 -15.77
N GLU A 25 -17.68 -8.12 -15.55
CA GLU A 25 -18.21 -7.25 -16.61
C GLU A 25 -17.09 -6.46 -17.30
N GLU A 26 -16.14 -5.95 -16.53
CA GLU A 26 -14.99 -5.23 -17.07
C GLU A 26 -14.12 -6.15 -17.93
N ILE A 27 -13.87 -7.38 -17.47
CA ILE A 27 -13.11 -8.38 -18.25
C ILE A 27 -13.83 -8.72 -19.56
N ALA A 28 -15.16 -8.86 -19.53
CA ALA A 28 -15.94 -9.16 -20.72
C ALA A 28 -15.87 -8.03 -21.76
N ARG A 29 -15.97 -6.76 -21.32
CA ARG A 29 -15.86 -5.59 -22.21
C ARG A 29 -14.42 -5.28 -22.62
N ASN A 30 -13.45 -5.60 -21.77
CA ASN A 30 -12.04 -5.31 -21.98
C ASN A 30 -11.16 -6.49 -21.55
N PRO A 31 -10.99 -7.53 -22.39
CA PRO A 31 -10.23 -8.73 -22.01
C PRO A 31 -8.78 -8.48 -21.58
N ARG A 32 -8.19 -7.36 -22.00
CA ARG A 32 -6.82 -6.95 -21.60
C ARG A 32 -6.72 -6.61 -20.12
N SER A 33 -7.83 -6.29 -19.44
CA SER A 33 -7.84 -5.95 -18.01
C SER A 33 -7.70 -7.18 -17.10
N ARG A 34 -7.92 -8.41 -17.60
CA ARG A 34 -8.00 -9.66 -16.81
C ARG A 34 -6.86 -9.89 -15.81
N SER A 35 -5.66 -9.36 -16.09
CA SER A 35 -4.46 -9.52 -15.25
C SER A 35 -4.12 -8.27 -14.43
N ALA A 36 -4.91 -7.20 -14.52
CA ALA A 36 -4.69 -5.96 -13.79
C ALA A 36 -4.86 -6.17 -12.28
N LYS A 37 -3.97 -5.54 -11.51
CA LYS A 37 -3.96 -5.56 -10.04
C LYS A 37 -3.68 -4.15 -9.55
N LEU A 38 -4.72 -3.43 -9.14
CA LEU A 38 -4.57 -2.08 -8.60
C LEU A 38 -4.09 -2.16 -7.15
N ARG A 39 -3.08 -1.36 -6.82
CA ARG A 39 -2.58 -1.14 -5.46
C ARG A 39 -2.48 0.35 -5.20
N VAL A 40 -2.95 0.79 -4.04
CA VAL A 40 -2.97 2.20 -3.65
C VAL A 40 -2.31 2.36 -2.29
N ALA A 41 -1.50 3.41 -2.18
CA ALA A 41 -0.94 3.87 -0.92
C ALA A 41 -1.05 5.39 -0.85
N ALA A 42 -1.24 5.92 0.35
CA ALA A 42 -1.18 7.36 0.63
C ALA A 42 0.21 7.70 1.18
N ARG A 43 0.70 8.91 0.89
CA ARG A 43 1.92 9.41 1.53
C ARG A 43 1.61 9.80 2.95
N LEU A 44 2.42 9.32 3.90
CA LEU A 44 2.37 9.80 5.27
C LEU A 44 2.91 11.23 5.30
N GLU A 45 2.12 12.16 5.86
CA GLU A 45 2.57 13.52 6.15
C GLU A 45 3.80 13.45 7.07
N ALA A 46 4.82 14.28 6.83
CA ALA A 46 6.08 14.25 7.59
C ALA A 46 5.91 14.64 9.07
N ASN A 47 4.72 15.06 9.51
CA ASN A 47 4.44 15.65 10.81
C ASN A 47 3.88 14.69 11.87
N GLN A 48 3.96 13.36 11.68
CA GLN A 48 3.44 12.38 12.66
C GLN A 48 4.45 11.33 13.11
N ALA A 49 5.75 11.59 12.97
CA ALA A 49 6.80 10.67 13.42
C ALA A 49 7.35 10.96 14.83
N GLU A 50 6.84 11.98 15.54
CA GLU A 50 7.43 12.45 16.81
C GLU A 50 6.53 12.32 18.05
N ASN A 51 5.28 11.85 17.94
CA ASN A 51 4.37 11.80 19.10
C ASN A 51 4.07 10.37 19.59
N GLU A 52 5.11 9.61 19.89
CA GLU A 52 5.03 8.49 20.84
C GLU A 52 6.35 8.43 21.63
N GLU A 53 6.66 9.48 22.39
CA GLU A 53 7.50 9.30 23.58
C GLU A 53 6.60 8.79 24.72
N PRO A 54 6.86 7.60 25.28
CA PRO A 54 6.24 7.20 26.54
C PRO A 54 6.73 8.16 27.63
N ILE A 55 5.80 8.87 28.27
CA ILE A 55 6.08 9.59 29.51
C ILE A 55 6.00 8.54 30.63
N ASP A 56 7.18 8.20 31.18
CA ASP A 56 7.51 7.39 32.38
C ASP A 56 6.84 6.01 32.58
#